data_AF-A0A2W4MED5-F1
#
_entry.id   AF-A0A2W4MED5-F1
#
_cell.length_a   1.000
_cell.length_b   1.000
_cell.length_c   1.000
_cell.angle_alpha   90.00
_cell.angle_beta   90.00
_cell.angle_gamma   90.00
#
_symmetry.space_group_name_H-M   'P 1'
#
loop_
_entity.id
_entity.type
_entity.pdbx_description
1 polymer ?
#
loop_
_entity_poly.entity_id
_entity_poly.type
_entity_poly.pdbx_seq_one_letter_code
_entity_poly.pdbx_strand_id
1 'polypeptide(L)' 'GQPLEAAEGLRALITAHAERTGSPRARDLLERWDEVLPHFWRVIPLASEERAARVPAIPAPAAAASGLD' A
#
# COMPACT_ATOMS: atom_id res chain seq x y z
N GLY A 1 -5.96 5.52 -10.18
CA GLY A 1 -7.28 5.14 -9.61
C GLY A 1 -7.06 4.29 -8.37
N GLN A 2 -7.99 4.30 -7.42
CA GLN A 2 -7.93 3.65 -6.09
C GLN A 2 -7.29 2.23 -6.03
N PRO A 3 -7.39 1.36 -7.07
CA PRO A 3 -6.74 0.04 -7.04
C PRO A 3 -5.20 0.08 -7.06
N LEU A 4 -4.59 1.03 -7.80
CA LEU A 4 -3.13 1.09 -7.95
C LEU A 4 -2.45 1.54 -6.65
N GLU A 5 -3.00 2.57 -6.01
CA GLU A 5 -2.57 3.05 -4.69
C GLU A 5 -2.64 1.96 -3.61
N ALA A 6 -3.69 1.13 -3.66
CA ALA A 6 -3.85 0.02 -2.71
C ALA A 6 -2.79 -1.08 -2.92
N ALA A 7 -2.43 -1.38 -4.17
CA ALA A 7 -1.39 -2.36 -4.48
C ALA A 7 -0.01 -1.85 -4.05
N GLU A 8 0.30 -0.58 -4.28
CA GLU A 8 1.56 0.05 -3.84
C GLU A 8 1.67 0.08 -2.32
N GLY A 9 0.60 0.46 -1.62
CA GLY A 9 0.55 0.43 -0.15
C GLY A 9 0.72 -0.97 0.43
N LEU A 10 0.10 -1.99 -0.18
CA LEU A 10 0.29 -3.39 0.22
C LEU A 10 1.75 -3.83 0.02
N ARG A 11 2.35 -3.49 -1.13
CA ARG A 11 3.75 -3.83 -1.43
C ARG A 11 4.70 -3.21 -0.41
N ALA A 12 4.51 -1.94 -0.07
CA ALA A 12 5.32 -1.24 0.94
C ALA A 12 5.26 -1.92 2.32
N LEU A 13 4.07 -2.37 2.76
CA LEU A 13 3.91 -3.09 4.02
C LEU A 13 4.63 -4.45 4.01
N ILE A 14 4.54 -5.19 2.91
CA ILE A 14 5.21 -6.50 2.76
C ILE A 14 6.73 -6.31 2.72
N THR A 15 7.25 -5.30 2.01
CA THR A 15 8.68 -4.94 2.01
C THR A 15 9.16 -4.65 3.43
N ALA A 16 8.48 -3.77 4.15
CA ALA A 16 8.88 -3.40 5.50
C ALA A 16 8.82 -4.60 6.47
N HIS A 17 7.89 -5.53 6.26
CA HIS A 17 7.85 -6.80 7.00
C HIS A 17 9.04 -7.71 6.66
N ALA A 18 9.41 -7.84 5.38
CA ALA A 18 10.56 -8.64 4.94
C ALA A 18 11.87 -8.12 5.56
N GLU A 19 12.06 -6.81 5.57
CA GLU A 19 13.23 -6.13 6.16
C GLU A 19 13.33 -6.36 7.67
N ARG A 20 12.23 -6.19 8.41
CA ARG A 20 12.24 -6.30 9.88
C ARG A 20 12.33 -7.73 10.40
N THR A 21 11.82 -8.71 9.65
CA THR A 21 11.66 -10.09 10.14
C THR A 21 12.56 -11.08 9.43
N GLY A 22 13.11 -10.72 8.27
CA GLY A 22 13.80 -11.66 7.41
C GLY A 22 12.90 -12.74 6.81
N SER A 23 11.57 -12.55 6.78
CA SER A 23 10.59 -13.53 6.30
C SER A 23 10.89 -14.01 4.87
N PRO A 24 11.23 -15.30 4.67
CA PRO A 24 11.44 -15.87 3.33
C PRO A 24 10.17 -15.77 2.48
N ARG A 25 9.00 -15.99 3.09
CA ARG A 25 7.70 -15.90 2.42
C ARG A 25 7.44 -14.49 1.86
N ALA A 26 7.83 -13.45 2.60
CA ALA A 26 7.64 -12.08 2.15
C ALA A 26 8.53 -11.75 0.94
N ARG A 27 9.76 -12.25 0.93
CA ARG A 27 10.67 -12.09 -0.23
C ARG A 27 10.11 -12.78 -1.47
N ASP A 28 9.64 -14.03 -1.32
CA ASP A 28 9.00 -14.79 -2.39
C ASP A 28 7.81 -14.03 -3.03
N LEU A 29 6.96 -13.41 -2.20
CA LEU A 29 5.83 -12.60 -2.66
C LEU A 29 6.29 -11.37 -3.44
N LEU A 30 7.36 -10.70 -3.00
CA LEU A 30 7.88 -9.49 -3.65
C LEU A 30 8.60 -9.79 -4.97
N GLU A 31 9.26 -10.94 -5.07
CA GLU A 31 9.94 -11.40 -6.30
C GLU A 31 8.94 -11.77 -7.40
N ARG A 32 7.78 -12.34 -7.02
CA ARG A 32 6.74 -12.80 -7.94
C ARG A 32 5.50 -11.89 -7.92
N TRP A 33 5.71 -10.60 -7.68
CA TRP A 33 4.65 -9.67 -7.32
C TRP A 33 3.46 -9.67 -8.30
N ASP A 34 3.71 -9.60 -9.60
CA ASP A 34 2.66 -9.55 -10.63
C ASP A 34 1.85 -10.85 -10.72
N GLU A 35 2.45 -11.98 -10.36
CA GLU A 35 1.80 -13.28 -10.30
C GLU A 35 0.92 -13.41 -9.05
N VAL A 36 1.39 -12.91 -7.90
CA VAL A 36 0.72 -13.12 -6.62
C VAL A 36 -0.30 -12.04 -6.27
N LEU A 37 -0.15 -10.83 -6.80
CA LEU A 37 -1.04 -9.70 -6.52
C LEU A 37 -2.53 -10.02 -6.80
N PRO A 38 -2.91 -10.69 -7.92
CA PRO A 38 -4.29 -11.06 -8.19
C PRO A 38 -4.93 -11.98 -7.14
N HIS A 39 -4.14 -12.61 -6.26
CA HIS A 39 -4.63 -13.48 -5.20
C HIS A 39 -4.90 -12.76 -3.87
N PHE A 40 -4.56 -11.48 -3.76
CA PHE A 40 -4.86 -10.69 -2.57
C PHE A 40 -6.28 -10.13 -2.61
N TRP A 41 -6.98 -10.24 -1.48
CA TRP A 41 -8.30 -9.68 -1.28
C TRP A 41 -8.23 -8.44 -0.39
N ARG A 42 -8.67 -7.30 -0.91
CA ARG A 42 -8.90 -6.12 -0.08
C ARG A 42 -10.23 -6.28 0.64
N VAL A 43 -10.17 -6.50 1.95
CA VAL A 43 -11.37 -6.51 2.80
C VAL A 43 -11.65 -5.08 3.25
N ILE A 44 -12.82 -4.56 2.88
CA ILE A 44 -13.32 -3.26 3.33
C ILE A 44 -14.50 -3.54 4.27
N PRO A 45 -14.46 -3.09 5.54
CA PRO A 45 -15.63 -3.22 6.40
C PRO A 45 -16.83 -2.44 5.81
N LEU A 46 -18.04 -2.99 5.90
CA LEU A 46 -19.24 -2.34 5.34
C LEU A 46 -19.49 -0.95 5.97
N ALA A 47 -19.27 -0.81 7.29
CA ALA A 47 -19.31 0.48 7.98
C ALA A 47 -18.22 1.47 7.50
N SER A 48 -17.20 0.96 6.81
CA SER A 48 -16.14 1.76 6.19
C SER A 48 -16.47 2.18 4.76
N GLU A 49 -17.44 1.60 4.07
CA GLU A 49 -17.88 2.13 2.76
C GLU A 49 -18.52 3.52 2.94
N GLU A 50 -19.39 3.67 3.94
CA GLU A 50 -20.02 4.94 4.31
C GLU A 50 -19.03 5.99 4.87
N ARG A 51 -17.88 5.53 5.39
CA ARG A 51 -16.77 6.37 5.86
C ARG A 51 -15.79 6.68 4.74
N ALA A 52 -15.48 5.74 3.85
CA ALA A 52 -14.61 5.93 2.68
C ALA A 52 -15.23 6.91 1.68
N ALA A 53 -16.56 6.91 1.55
CA ALA A 53 -17.29 7.94 0.81
C ALA A 53 -17.15 9.36 1.42
N ARG A 54 -16.71 9.46 2.69
CA ARG A 54 -16.69 10.71 3.48
C ARG A 54 -15.28 11.18 3.87
N VAL A 55 -14.26 10.33 3.75
CA VAL A 55 -12.87 10.72 4.01
C VAL A 55 -12.32 11.36 2.73
N PRO A 56 -12.03 12.68 2.72
CA PRO A 56 -11.34 13.29 1.59
C PRO A 56 -9.97 12.62 1.43
N ALA A 57 -9.55 12.42 0.18
CA ALA A 57 -8.24 11.85 -0.12
C ALA A 57 -7.16 12.60 0.65
N ILE A 58 -6.34 11.89 1.42
CA ILE A 58 -5.14 12.48 2.03
C ILE A 58 -4.28 12.96 0.85
N PRO A 59 -4.03 14.28 0.70
CA PRO A 59 -3.13 14.73 -0.34
C PRO A 59 -1.75 14.11 -0.06
N ALA A 60 -1.13 13.55 -1.10
CA ALA A 60 0.26 13.14 -1.04
C ALA A 60 1.09 14.27 -0.43
N PRO A 61 2.06 13.98 0.46
CA PRO A 61 2.87 15.02 1.07
C PRO A 61 3.47 15.88 -0.04
N ALA A 62 3.10 17.17 -0.05
CA ALA A 62 3.70 18.15 -0.92
C ALA A 62 5.22 18.09 -0.71
N ALA A 63 5.94 17.94 -1.82
CA ALA A 63 7.38 17.80 -1.89
C ALA A 63 8.09 18.67 -0.85
N ALA A 64 8.84 18.02 0.03
CA ALA A 64 9.79 18.67 0.90
C ALA A 64 10.84 19.39 0.05
N ALA A 65 11.16 20.61 0.49
CA ALA A 65 12.34 21.40 0.16
C ALA A 65 12.47 21.92 -1.28
N SER A 66 11.92 23.11 -1.50
CA SER A 66 12.60 24.09 -2.34
C SER A 66 12.65 25.42 -1.58
N GLY A 67 13.86 25.94 -1.35
CA GLY A 67 14.07 27.27 -0.77
C GLY A 67 14.93 27.29 0.49
N LEU A 68 16.23 27.01 0.34
CA LEU A 68 17.24 27.69 1.14
C LEU A 68 18.20 28.32 0.12
N ASP A 69 17.90 29.56 -0.24
CA ASP A 69 18.89 30.54 -0.71
C ASP A 69 19.03 31.59 0.39
#